data_AF-A0A1G3P187-F1
#
_entry.id   AF-A0A1G3P187-F1
#
_cell.length_a   1.000
_cell.length_b   1.000
_cell.length_c   1.000
_cell.angle_alpha   90.00
_cell.angle_beta   90.00
_cell.angle_gamma   90.00
#
_symmetry.space_group_name_H-M   'P 1'
#
loop_
_entity.id
_entity.type
_entity.pdbx_description
1 polymer ?
#
loop_
_entity_poly.entity_id
_entity_poly.type
_entity_poly.pdbx_seq_one_letter_code
_entity_poly.pdbx_strand_id
1 'polypeptide(L)'
;MFIEIFKHRNKLSFLSELTEDELLVLLEKILSKINFVNATIVSTQTYLQAFNLCKEVDPNDTPFIALTLSLNATLLTGDKKRYDHLKTQQFNVINISDLRNM
;
A
#
# COMPACT_ATOMS: atom_id res chain seq x y z
N MET A 1 -8.38 -2.60 2.65
CA MET A 1 -7.34 -3.63 2.80
C MET A 1 -7.94 -5.02 2.97
N PHE A 2 -8.58 -5.34 4.10
CA PHE A 2 -9.14 -6.68 4.37
C PHE A 2 -10.04 -7.18 3.23
N ILE A 3 -10.97 -6.34 2.76
CA ILE A 3 -11.86 -6.67 1.63
C ILE A 3 -11.07 -7.12 0.38
N GLU A 4 -9.96 -6.44 0.07
CA GLU A 4 -9.14 -6.77 -1.11
C GLU A 4 -8.42 -8.11 -0.91
N ILE A 5 -7.89 -8.38 0.28
CA ILE A 5 -7.27 -9.68 0.61
C ILE A 5 -8.30 -10.81 0.49
N PHE A 6 -9.48 -10.64 1.07
CA PHE A 6 -10.56 -11.63 1.00
C PHE A 6 -11.09 -11.85 -0.42
N LYS A 7 -11.13 -10.80 -1.24
CA LYS A 7 -11.52 -10.88 -2.66
C LYS A 7 -10.56 -11.76 -3.46
N HIS A 8 -9.26 -11.73 -3.14
CA HIS A 8 -8.23 -12.50 -3.84
C HIS A 8 -7.82 -13.80 -3.13
N ARG A 9 -8.50 -14.20 -2.04
CA ARG A 9 -8.12 -15.35 -1.21
C ARG A 9 -7.94 -16.66 -1.98
N ASN A 10 -8.79 -16.95 -2.96
CA ASN A 10 -8.70 -18.18 -3.77
C ASN A 10 -7.41 -18.22 -4.57
N LYS A 11 -7.01 -17.08 -5.14
CA LYS A 11 -5.75 -16.94 -5.88
C LYS A 11 -4.55 -17.08 -4.93
N LEU A 12 -4.65 -16.51 -3.73
CA LEU A 12 -3.60 -16.65 -2.71
C LEU A 12 -3.44 -18.11 -2.27
N SER A 13 -4.54 -18.82 -2.01
CA SER A 13 -4.51 -20.24 -1.63
C SER A 13 -3.89 -21.08 -2.73
N PHE A 14 -4.33 -20.90 -3.98
CA PHE A 14 -3.79 -21.62 -5.13
C PHE A 14 -2.28 -21.42 -5.33
N LEU A 15 -1.79 -20.17 -5.20
CA LEU A 15 -0.37 -19.85 -5.43
C LEU A 15 0.55 -20.21 -4.27
N SER A 16 0.02 -20.23 -3.03
CA SER A 16 0.80 -20.54 -1.83
C SER A 16 0.71 -22.00 -1.41
N GLU A 17 -0.20 -22.76 -2.01
CA GLU A 17 -0.56 -24.14 -1.64
C GLU A 17 -1.06 -24.26 -0.19
N LEU A 18 -1.52 -23.15 0.40
CA LEU A 18 -2.07 -23.10 1.76
C LEU A 18 -3.59 -23.28 1.73
N THR A 19 -4.11 -23.95 2.75
CA THR A 19 -5.54 -23.96 3.08
C THR A 19 -6.02 -22.58 3.51
N GLU A 20 -7.35 -22.35 3.50
CA GLU A 20 -7.91 -21.08 3.97
C GLU A 20 -7.55 -20.78 5.44
N ASP A 21 -7.55 -21.80 6.30
CA ASP A 21 -7.19 -21.64 7.72
C ASP A 21 -5.72 -21.25 7.89
N GLU A 22 -4.81 -21.87 7.13
CA GLU A 22 -3.39 -21.50 7.15
C GLU A 22 -3.14 -20.09 6.62
N LEU A 23 -3.89 -19.68 5.59
CA LEU A 23 -3.85 -18.29 5.10
C LEU A 23 -4.31 -17.29 6.16
N LEU A 24 -5.35 -17.62 6.94
CA LEU A 24 -5.83 -16.75 8.02
C LEU A 24 -4.80 -16.63 9.13
N VAL A 25 -4.14 -17.73 9.51
CA VAL A 25 -3.03 -17.71 10.49
C VAL A 25 -1.85 -16.89 9.97
N LEU A 26 -1.49 -17.03 8.69
CA LEU A 26 -0.43 -16.23 8.09
C LEU A 26 -0.79 -14.73 8.06
N LEU A 27 -2.04 -14.42 7.69
CA LEU A 27 -2.54 -13.06 7.65
C LEU A 27 -2.51 -12.42 9.04
N GLU A 28 -2.96 -13.13 10.08
CA GLU A 28 -2.90 -12.67 11.48
C GLU A 28 -1.47 -12.33 11.90
N LYS A 29 -0.50 -13.21 11.62
CA LYS A 29 0.92 -12.96 11.87
C LYS A 29 1.43 -11.71 11.16
N ILE A 30 1.07 -11.50 9.90
CA ILE A 30 1.50 -10.31 9.13
C ILE A 30 0.89 -9.04 9.73
N LEU A 31 -0.42 -9.04 9.98
CA LEU A 31 -1.12 -7.87 10.50
C LEU A 31 -0.65 -7.49 11.90
N SER A 32 -0.21 -8.46 12.72
CA SER A 32 0.40 -8.20 14.03
C SER A 32 1.68 -7.35 13.97
N LYS A 33 2.30 -7.22 12.78
CA LYS A 33 3.51 -6.42 12.52
C LYS A 33 3.21 -5.07 11.86
N ILE A 34 1.94 -4.77 11.59
CA ILE A 34 1.52 -3.56 10.90
C ILE A 34 0.85 -2.60 11.89
N ASN A 35 1.36 -1.37 11.95
CA ASN A 35 0.70 -0.29 12.67
C ASN A 35 -0.39 0.33 11.79
N PHE A 36 -1.65 0.17 12.20
CA PHE A 36 -2.79 0.78 11.52
C PHE A 36 -2.93 2.23 11.97
N VAL A 37 -2.83 3.15 11.02
CA VAL A 37 -2.94 4.59 11.26
C VAL A 37 -4.32 5.06 10.84
N ASN A 38 -5.00 5.81 11.71
CA ASN A 38 -6.28 6.42 11.36
C ASN A 38 -6.07 7.56 10.35
N ALA A 39 -6.88 7.59 9.30
CA ALA A 39 -6.89 8.64 8.29
C ALA A 39 -7.07 10.05 8.86
N THR A 40 -7.72 10.20 10.02
CA THR A 40 -7.95 11.50 10.68
C THR A 40 -6.67 12.20 11.14
N ILE A 41 -5.55 11.49 11.21
CA ILE A 41 -4.25 12.06 11.61
C ILE A 41 -3.68 12.96 10.50
N VAL A 42 -4.09 12.73 9.25
CA VAL A 42 -3.55 13.45 8.09
C VAL A 42 -4.38 14.70 7.83
N SER A 43 -3.70 15.85 7.71
CA SER A 43 -4.37 17.13 7.46
C SER A 43 -5.08 17.16 6.11
N THR A 44 -6.16 17.96 6.00
CA THR A 44 -6.84 18.20 4.72
C THR A 44 -5.91 18.75 3.65
N GLN A 45 -4.95 19.61 4.03
CA GLN A 45 -3.95 20.15 3.11
C GLN A 45 -3.05 19.03 2.54
N THR A 46 -2.58 18.13 3.39
CA THR A 46 -1.77 16.97 2.97
C THR A 46 -2.58 16.04 2.07
N TYR A 47 -3.87 15.85 2.34
CA TYR A 47 -4.77 15.11 1.47
C TYR A 47 -4.92 15.75 0.07
N LEU A 48 -5.08 17.07 0.00
CA LEU A 48 -5.15 17.79 -1.28
C LEU A 48 -3.84 17.68 -2.06
N GLN A 49 -2.69 17.77 -1.37
CA GLN A 49 -1.38 17.55 -1.99
C GLN A 49 -1.26 16.14 -2.56
N ALA A 50 -1.61 15.13 -1.76
CA ALA A 50 -1.61 13.73 -2.19
C ALA A 50 -2.53 13.46 -3.38
N PHE A 51 -3.73 14.04 -3.37
CA PHE A 51 -4.69 13.91 -4.47
C PHE A 51 -4.11 14.47 -5.77
N ASN A 52 -3.50 15.66 -5.71
CA ASN A 52 -2.86 16.25 -6.88
C ASN A 52 -1.69 15.42 -7.42
N LEU A 53 -0.99 14.68 -6.56
CA LEU A 53 0.10 13.78 -6.98
C LEU A 53 -0.39 12.53 -7.72
N CYS A 54 -1.60 12.01 -7.43
CA CYS A 54 -2.04 10.72 -7.99
C CYS A 54 -3.31 10.74 -8.84
N LYS A 55 -4.02 11.86 -8.92
CA LYS A 55 -5.31 11.96 -9.63
C LYS A 55 -5.28 11.51 -11.10
N GLU A 56 -4.15 11.64 -11.78
CA GLU A 56 -3.97 11.24 -13.18
C GLU A 56 -3.70 9.72 -13.34
N VAL A 57 -3.40 9.01 -12.25
CA VAL A 57 -3.12 7.57 -12.24
C VAL A 57 -4.22 6.78 -11.58
N ASP A 58 -4.46 7.05 -10.29
CA ASP A 58 -5.55 6.50 -9.49
C ASP A 58 -5.83 7.43 -8.29
N PRO A 59 -6.94 8.20 -8.32
CA PRO A 59 -7.36 9.02 -7.20
C PRO A 59 -7.60 8.22 -5.90
N ASN A 60 -7.93 6.94 -5.97
CA ASN A 60 -8.20 6.12 -4.78
C ASN A 60 -6.94 5.84 -3.96
N ASP A 61 -5.75 6.06 -4.53
CA ASP A 61 -4.47 5.92 -3.83
C ASP A 61 -4.13 7.12 -2.93
N THR A 62 -4.92 8.19 -2.99
CA THR A 62 -4.71 9.42 -2.20
C THR A 62 -4.42 9.14 -0.72
N PRO A 63 -5.16 8.27 -0.01
CA PRO A 63 -4.91 8.04 1.42
C PRO A 63 -3.51 7.47 1.72
N PHE A 64 -2.96 6.63 0.85
CA PHE A 64 -1.64 6.03 1.04
C PHE A 64 -0.52 7.06 0.85
N ILE A 65 -0.66 7.91 -0.16
CA ILE A 65 0.30 8.99 -0.44
C ILE A 65 0.21 10.06 0.66
N ALA A 66 -0.99 10.42 1.09
CA ALA A 66 -1.21 11.41 2.14
C ALA A 66 -0.59 10.95 3.47
N LEU A 67 -0.78 9.68 3.83
CA LEU A 67 -0.14 9.11 5.01
C LEU A 67 1.39 9.10 4.89
N THR A 68 1.91 8.72 3.72
CA THR A 68 3.38 8.71 3.47
C THR A 68 3.98 10.09 3.63
N LEU A 69 3.34 11.13 3.07
CA LEU A 69 3.75 12.53 3.24
C LEU A 69 3.69 12.96 4.70
N SER A 70 2.59 12.65 5.40
CA SER A 70 2.40 13.02 6.81
C SER A 70 3.44 12.40 7.73
N LEU A 71 3.95 11.22 7.39
CA LEU A 71 4.96 10.50 8.18
C LEU A 71 6.40 10.77 7.70
N ASN A 72 6.58 11.50 6.60
CA ASN A 72 7.86 11.60 5.89
C ASN A 72 8.50 10.22 5.63
N ALA A 73 7.68 9.26 5.21
CA ALA A 73 8.07 7.86 5.05
C ALA A 73 8.43 7.50 3.59
N THR A 74 8.80 6.25 3.36
CA THR A 74 8.94 5.65 2.02
C THR A 74 7.68 4.86 1.68
N LEU A 75 7.05 5.15 0.54
CA LEU A 75 5.92 4.36 0.06
C LEU A 75 6.42 3.05 -0.56
N LEU A 76 5.91 1.92 -0.10
CA LEU A 76 6.07 0.63 -0.76
C LEU A 76 4.87 0.36 -1.68
N THR A 77 5.13 0.01 -2.94
CA THR A 77 4.08 -0.32 -3.91
C THR A 77 4.41 -1.53 -4.78
N GLY A 78 3.43 -2.41 -4.98
CA GLY A 78 3.50 -3.45 -6.03
C GLY A 78 2.98 -2.98 -7.39
N ASP A 79 2.24 -1.86 -7.43
CA ASP A 79 1.70 -1.32 -8.68
C ASP A 79 2.79 -0.57 -9.46
N LYS A 80 3.09 -1.07 -10.67
CA LYS A 80 4.12 -0.52 -11.55
C LYS A 80 3.75 0.85 -12.11
N LYS A 81 2.50 1.06 -12.53
CA LYS A 81 2.05 2.33 -13.10
C LYS A 81 2.15 3.44 -12.05
N ARG A 82 1.76 3.14 -10.80
CA ARG A 82 1.91 4.05 -9.66
C ARG A 82 3.37 4.33 -9.33
N TYR A 83 4.20 3.29 -9.26
CA TYR A 83 5.63 3.41 -9.01
C TYR A 83 6.30 4.34 -10.02
N ASP A 84 6.11 4.06 -11.31
CA ASP A 84 6.74 4.82 -12.40
C ASP A 84 6.29 6.29 -12.36
N HIS A 85 4.99 6.54 -12.22
CA HIS A 85 4.46 7.90 -12.10
C HIS A 85 5.04 8.64 -10.89
N LEU A 86 5.01 8.06 -9.69
CA LEU A 86 5.52 8.70 -8.49
C LEU A 86 7.03 8.96 -8.55
N LYS A 87 7.81 8.09 -9.22
CA LYS A 87 9.23 8.36 -9.49
C LYS A 87 9.43 9.58 -10.38
N THR A 88 8.60 9.82 -11.40
CA THR A 88 8.69 11.05 -12.21
C THR A 88 8.42 12.31 -11.39
N GLN A 89 7.60 12.20 -10.35
CA GLN A 89 7.31 13.27 -9.40
C GLN A 89 8.37 13.40 -8.29
N GLN A 90 9.49 12.67 -8.39
CA GLN A 90 10.56 12.60 -7.38
C GLN A 90 10.07 12.19 -5.98
N PHE A 91 8.96 11.46 -5.92
CA PHE A 91 8.39 10.98 -4.67
C PHE A 91 9.20 9.81 -4.10
N ASN A 92 9.29 9.73 -2.78
CA ASN A 92 10.02 8.66 -2.09
C ASN A 92 9.21 7.35 -2.12
N VAL A 93 9.38 6.59 -3.21
CA VAL A 93 8.69 5.32 -3.47
C VAL A 93 9.69 4.21 -3.81
N ILE A 94 9.40 3.00 -3.34
CA ILE A 94 10.08 1.75 -3.68
C ILE A 94 9.07 0.69 -4.10
N ASN A 95 9.53 -0.30 -4.86
CA ASN A 95 8.76 -1.50 -5.19
C ASN A 95 9.28 -2.75 -4.47
N ILE A 96 8.66 -3.91 -4.73
CA ILE A 96 9.02 -5.19 -4.10
C ILE A 96 10.46 -5.62 -4.46
N SER A 97 10.92 -5.34 -5.68
CA SER A 97 12.28 -5.67 -6.11
C SER A 97 13.31 -4.79 -5.39
N ASP A 98 13.02 -3.50 -5.23
CA ASP A 98 13.87 -2.59 -4.47
C ASP A 98 14.02 -3.06 -3.02
N LEU A 99 12.90 -3.43 -2.37
CA LEU A 99 12.87 -3.90 -0.99
C LEU A 99 13.73 -5.16 -0.76
N ARG A 100 13.79 -6.07 -1.73
CA ARG A 100 14.61 -7.30 -1.63
C ARG A 100 16.12 -7.03 -1.65
N ASN A 101 16.52 -5.86 -2.12
CA ASN A 101 17.92 -5.46 -2.26
C ASN A 101 18.37 -4.47 -1.17
N MET A 102 17.51 -4.17 -0.18
CA MET A 102 17.82 -3.35 0.99
C MET A 102 18.37 -4.23 2.12
#